data_AF-A0AAZ3R3I2-F1
#
_entry.id   AF-A0AAZ3R3I2-F1
#
_cell.length_a   1.000
_cell.length_b   1.000
_cell.length_c   1.000
_cell.angle_alpha   90.00
_cell.angle_beta   90.00
_cell.angle_gamma   90.00
#
_symmetry.space_group_name_H-M   'P 1'
#
loop_
_entity.id
_entity.type
_entity.pdbx_description
1 polymer ?
#
loop_
_entity_poly.entity_id
_entity_poly.type
_entity_poly.pdbx_seq_one_letter_code
_entity_poly.pdbx_strand_id
1 'polypeptide(L)'
;MSKTLNLSPHGFRFYIGCDLCSNWFHGACVGITEKEAKKMDDYVCNGCKQGQDSQDSEGTTEELYCICRTPYDETQFYIGCDRCQNWYHGRCVGILQSEATHIDEYVCPQCQSTEDAMTVLTPLTDKDYEGLRRILRSLQAHKMAWPFLEPVDPNDAPDYYGVIKEPMDLSTMEDKLQKRYYNKLTEFVADMTKVFDNCRYYNPNDSPFFQCAEVLESFFVQKLKGFKASRL
;
A
#
# COMPACT_ATOMS: atom_id res chain seq x y z
N MET A 1 29.24 -35.01 18.69
CA MET A 1 30.33 -34.42 17.89
C MET A 1 30.39 -32.92 18.19
N SER A 2 31.57 -32.43 18.56
CA SER A 2 31.96 -31.09 19.01
C SER A 2 30.91 -29.95 19.03
N LYS A 3 30.49 -29.53 20.24
CA LYS A 3 29.85 -28.22 20.49
C LYS A 3 30.92 -27.13 20.30
N THR A 4 31.20 -26.74 19.07
CA THR A 4 32.31 -25.83 18.74
C THR A 4 31.95 -24.39 19.11
N LEU A 5 32.77 -23.81 19.99
CA LEU A 5 32.79 -22.41 20.38
C LEU A 5 33.26 -21.56 19.19
N ASN A 6 32.36 -20.75 18.60
CA ASN A 6 32.78 -19.67 17.71
C ASN A 6 33.01 -18.40 18.54
N LEU A 7 34.28 -18.03 18.69
CA LEU A 7 34.72 -16.79 19.33
C LEU A 7 34.61 -15.63 18.33
N SER A 8 33.75 -14.65 18.62
CA SER A 8 33.69 -13.36 17.94
C SER A 8 34.60 -12.34 18.67
N PRO A 9 35.21 -11.34 17.98
CA PRO A 9 36.17 -10.40 18.59
C PRO A 9 35.58 -9.41 19.60
N HIS A 10 34.26 -9.43 19.83
CA HIS A 10 33.57 -8.49 20.70
C HIS A 10 32.65 -9.22 21.70
N GLY A 11 33.22 -9.64 22.83
CA GLY A 11 32.50 -9.98 24.05
C GLY A 11 31.76 -11.34 24.03
N PHE A 12 32.00 -12.13 25.07
CA PHE A 12 31.47 -13.49 25.26
C PHE A 12 29.93 -13.57 25.13
N ARG A 13 29.44 -14.06 23.99
CA ARG A 13 28.04 -14.50 23.84
C ARG A 13 28.02 -16.00 23.51
N PHE A 14 27.55 -16.79 24.47
CA PHE A 14 27.36 -18.24 24.37
C PHE A 14 26.09 -18.57 23.56
N TYR A 15 26.16 -19.63 22.76
CA TYR A 15 25.04 -20.14 21.95
C TYR A 15 24.75 -21.62 22.25
N ILE A 16 23.47 -21.98 22.22
CA ILE A 16 22.97 -23.36 22.36
C ILE A 16 22.14 -23.74 21.13
N GLY A 17 22.40 -24.92 20.58
CA GLY A 17 21.67 -25.46 19.43
C GLY A 17 20.46 -26.28 19.87
N CYS A 18 19.32 -26.11 19.19
CA CYS A 18 18.11 -26.92 19.40
C CYS A 18 18.20 -28.24 18.61
N ASP A 19 18.00 -29.37 19.27
CA ASP A 19 18.12 -30.69 18.67
C ASP A 19 16.98 -31.05 17.69
N LEU A 20 15.85 -30.32 17.73
CA LEU A 20 14.71 -30.58 16.85
C LEU A 20 14.71 -29.73 15.57
N CYS A 21 15.09 -28.45 15.65
CA CYS A 21 15.06 -27.56 14.48
C CYS A 21 16.45 -27.18 13.97
N SER A 22 17.53 -27.67 14.61
CA SER A 22 18.92 -27.37 14.25
C SER A 22 19.31 -25.88 14.29
N ASN A 23 18.45 -25.01 14.83
CA ASN A 23 18.72 -23.58 15.00
C ASN A 23 19.54 -23.31 16.26
N TRP A 24 20.31 -22.22 16.25
CA TRP A 24 21.18 -21.79 17.34
C TRP A 24 20.65 -20.52 18.01
N PHE A 25 20.70 -20.49 19.34
CA PHE A 25 20.10 -19.44 20.15
C PHE A 25 21.12 -18.85 21.11
N HIS A 26 21.07 -17.53 21.38
CA HIS A 26 21.83 -16.94 22.47
C HIS A 26 21.33 -17.52 23.80
N GLY A 27 22.23 -18.03 24.65
CA GLY A 27 21.85 -18.57 25.95
C GLY A 27 21.03 -17.59 26.78
N ALA A 28 21.40 -16.30 26.78
CA ALA A 28 20.65 -15.25 27.46
C ALA A 28 19.22 -15.04 26.92
N CYS A 29 19.00 -15.23 25.62
CA CYS A 29 17.66 -15.07 25.01
C CYS A 29 16.72 -16.23 25.34
N VAL A 30 17.27 -17.40 25.68
CA VAL A 30 16.49 -18.60 26.04
C VAL A 30 16.59 -18.96 27.51
N GLY A 31 17.18 -18.08 28.33
CA GLY A 31 17.29 -18.26 29.78
C GLY A 31 18.27 -19.36 30.22
N ILE A 32 19.25 -19.72 29.38
CA ILE A 32 20.23 -20.78 29.65
C ILE A 32 21.64 -20.20 29.75
N THR A 33 22.29 -20.48 30.88
CA THR A 33 23.70 -20.16 31.09
C THR A 33 24.61 -21.23 30.50
N GLU A 34 25.87 -20.85 30.22
CA GLU A 34 26.87 -21.80 29.72
C GLU A 34 27.11 -22.98 30.67
N LYS A 35 27.00 -22.75 31.99
CA LYS A 35 27.15 -23.80 33.01
C LYS A 35 26.00 -24.81 32.98
N GLU A 36 24.78 -24.35 32.67
CA GLU A 36 23.61 -25.23 32.52
C GLU A 36 23.71 -26.03 31.23
N ALA A 37 24.04 -25.38 30.11
CA ALA A 37 24.17 -26.05 28.82
C ALA A 37 25.26 -27.15 28.76
N LYS A 38 26.31 -27.01 29.57
CA LYS A 38 27.36 -28.03 29.75
C LYS A 38 26.86 -29.29 30.46
N LYS A 39 25.75 -29.20 31.19
CA LYS A 39 25.09 -30.30 31.90
C LYS A 39 23.86 -30.85 31.17
N MET A 40 23.49 -30.26 30.02
CA MET A 40 22.36 -30.68 29.21
C MET A 40 22.83 -31.64 28.12
N ASP A 41 22.18 -32.80 28.05
CA ASP A 41 22.38 -33.79 27.01
C ASP A 41 21.66 -33.37 25.72
N ASP A 42 20.47 -32.80 25.84
CA ASP A 42 19.64 -32.24 24.78
C ASP A 42 19.06 -30.85 25.14
N TYR A 43 18.74 -30.06 24.12
CA TYR A 43 18.04 -28.79 24.25
C TYR A 43 16.96 -28.65 23.17
N VAL A 44 15.74 -28.36 23.61
CA VAL A 44 14.61 -28.02 22.74
C VAL A 44 14.20 -26.57 22.98
N CYS A 45 14.15 -25.76 21.92
CA CYS A 45 13.76 -24.36 22.03
C CYS A 45 12.25 -24.21 22.32
N ASN A 46 11.84 -23.07 22.86
CA ASN A 46 10.43 -22.84 23.23
C ASN A 46 9.46 -23.00 22.05
N GLY A 47 9.87 -22.64 20.83
CA GLY A 47 9.04 -22.84 19.64
C GLY A 47 8.83 -24.33 19.32
N CYS A 48 9.86 -25.16 19.49
CA CYS A 48 9.73 -26.61 19.32
C CYS A 48 8.99 -27.28 20.49
N LYS A 49 9.09 -26.75 21.72
CA LYS A 49 8.28 -27.20 22.86
C LYS A 49 6.80 -26.91 22.66
N GLN A 50 6.46 -25.70 22.22
CA GLN A 50 5.09 -25.32 21.85
C GLN A 50 4.58 -26.17 20.67
N GLY A 51 5.45 -26.53 19.73
CA GLY A 51 5.12 -27.45 18.63
C GLY A 51 4.90 -28.91 19.05
N GLN A 52 5.38 -29.32 20.24
CA GLN A 52 5.13 -30.64 20.81
C GLN A 52 3.86 -30.65 21.67
N ASP A 53 3.58 -29.57 22.41
CA ASP A 53 2.32 -29.42 23.15
C ASP A 53 1.08 -29.33 22.24
N SER A 54 1.28 -29.05 20.94
CA SER A 54 0.24 -29.09 19.92
C SER A 54 -0.08 -30.49 19.36
N GLN A 55 0.47 -31.57 19.92
CA GLN A 55 0.16 -32.95 19.48
C GLN A 55 -0.73 -33.76 20.43
N ASP A 56 -1.10 -33.24 21.60
CA ASP A 56 -1.99 -33.93 22.56
C ASP A 56 -3.33 -33.19 22.82
N SER A 57 -3.81 -32.43 21.82
CA SER A 57 -5.21 -31.97 21.80
C SER A 57 -5.89 -32.37 20.50
N GLU A 58 -6.64 -33.48 20.51
CA GLU A 58 -7.80 -33.69 19.64
C GLU A 58 -8.84 -32.61 19.94
N GLY A 59 -8.56 -31.39 19.49
CA GLY A 59 -9.47 -30.26 19.49
C GLY A 59 -9.62 -29.83 18.04
N THR A 60 -10.80 -30.04 17.48
CA THR A 60 -11.20 -29.53 16.17
C THR A 60 -10.77 -28.07 16.05
N THR A 61 -9.76 -27.76 15.23
CA THR A 61 -9.48 -26.39 14.81
C THR A 61 -10.66 -25.94 13.96
N GLU A 62 -11.66 -25.33 14.58
CA GLU A 62 -12.80 -24.73 13.86
C GLU A 62 -12.26 -23.63 12.95
N GLU A 63 -12.46 -23.78 11.64
CA GLU A 63 -12.10 -22.75 10.66
C GLU A 63 -12.90 -21.47 10.96
N LEU A 64 -12.20 -20.35 11.10
CA LEU A 64 -12.80 -19.05 11.39
C LEU A 64 -13.00 -18.26 10.09
N TYR A 65 -14.21 -17.78 9.89
CA TYR A 65 -14.61 -17.04 8.70
C TYR A 65 -14.93 -15.58 9.04
N CYS A 66 -15.17 -14.80 7.98
CA CYS A 66 -15.59 -13.41 8.01
C CYS A 66 -14.57 -12.46 8.70
N ILE A 67 -14.85 -11.17 8.64
CA ILE A 67 -14.08 -10.14 9.36
C ILE A 67 -14.24 -10.23 10.88
N CYS A 68 -15.33 -10.84 11.36
CA CYS A 68 -15.62 -11.01 12.78
C CYS A 68 -14.96 -12.25 13.41
N ARG A 69 -14.27 -13.09 12.60
CA ARG A 69 -13.50 -14.25 13.06
C ARG A 69 -14.32 -15.22 13.92
N THR A 70 -15.41 -15.71 13.35
CA THR A 70 -16.28 -16.69 14.02
C THR A 70 -16.36 -18.00 13.23
N PRO A 71 -16.63 -19.15 13.87
CA PRO A 71 -16.92 -20.40 13.18
C PRO A 71 -18.13 -20.29 12.26
N TYR A 72 -18.29 -21.28 11.37
CA TYR A 72 -19.47 -21.40 10.51
C TYR A 72 -20.75 -21.61 11.32
N ASP A 73 -21.84 -20.99 10.86
CA ASP A 73 -23.16 -21.07 11.47
C ASP A 73 -24.21 -21.20 10.35
N GLU A 74 -24.83 -22.37 10.23
CA GLU A 74 -25.80 -22.69 9.18
C GLU A 74 -27.05 -21.78 9.19
N THR A 75 -27.33 -21.09 10.31
CA THR A 75 -28.48 -20.19 10.43
C THR A 75 -28.24 -18.81 9.84
N GLN A 76 -26.98 -18.48 9.52
CA GLN A 76 -26.60 -17.17 9.01
C GLN A 76 -26.38 -17.18 7.51
N PHE A 77 -26.68 -16.05 6.87
CA PHE A 77 -26.40 -15.84 5.47
C PHE A 77 -24.92 -15.47 5.26
N TYR A 78 -24.24 -16.24 4.41
CA TYR A 78 -22.87 -15.98 3.99
C TYR A 78 -22.78 -15.75 2.47
N ILE A 79 -21.78 -14.95 2.08
CA ILE A 79 -21.39 -14.71 0.70
C ILE A 79 -19.88 -14.96 0.56
N GLY A 80 -19.46 -15.62 -0.52
CA GLY A 80 -18.06 -15.93 -0.80
C GLY A 80 -17.42 -14.86 -1.68
N CYS A 81 -16.20 -14.43 -1.36
CA CYS A 81 -15.45 -13.47 -2.15
C CYS A 81 -14.61 -14.14 -3.23
N ASP A 82 -14.77 -13.75 -4.49
CA ASP A 82 -14.06 -14.35 -5.63
C ASP A 82 -12.56 -14.00 -5.65
N ARG A 83 -12.13 -12.97 -4.92
CA ARG A 83 -10.72 -12.53 -4.89
C ARG A 83 -9.89 -13.24 -3.82
N CYS A 84 -10.39 -13.32 -2.59
CA CYS A 84 -9.66 -13.93 -1.48
C CYS A 84 -10.16 -15.32 -1.10
N GLN A 85 -11.24 -15.79 -1.73
CA GLN A 85 -11.86 -17.10 -1.47
C GLN A 85 -12.32 -17.30 -0.02
N ASN A 86 -12.47 -16.21 0.75
CA ASN A 86 -13.00 -16.23 2.11
C ASN A 86 -14.52 -15.98 2.12
N TRP A 87 -15.19 -16.46 3.18
CA TRP A 87 -16.62 -16.35 3.40
C TRP A 87 -16.96 -15.25 4.40
N TYR A 88 -18.03 -14.50 4.14
CA TYR A 88 -18.42 -13.35 4.94
C TYR A 88 -19.91 -13.39 5.26
N HIS A 89 -20.28 -13.09 6.50
CA HIS A 89 -21.68 -12.81 6.81
C HIS A 89 -22.18 -11.61 6.01
N GLY A 90 -23.36 -11.72 5.42
CA GLY A 90 -23.97 -10.61 4.68
C GLY A 90 -24.08 -9.33 5.50
N ARG A 91 -24.52 -9.44 6.77
CA ARG A 91 -24.59 -8.31 7.71
C ARG A 91 -23.24 -7.63 7.99
N CYS A 92 -22.15 -8.39 8.00
CA CYS A 92 -20.82 -7.86 8.32
C CYS A 92 -20.22 -7.09 7.15
N VAL A 93 -20.70 -7.34 5.93
CA VAL A 93 -20.22 -6.69 4.70
C VAL A 93 -21.30 -5.86 4.00
N GLY A 94 -22.44 -5.65 4.68
CA GLY A 94 -23.50 -4.73 4.24
C GLY A 94 -24.34 -5.25 3.08
N ILE A 95 -24.55 -6.56 2.95
CA ILE A 95 -25.33 -7.15 1.86
C ILE A 95 -26.42 -8.10 2.39
N LEU A 96 -27.62 -7.96 1.84
CA LEU A 96 -28.76 -8.81 2.13
C LEU A 96 -28.80 -10.01 1.16
N GLN A 97 -29.42 -11.11 1.62
CA GLN A 97 -29.57 -12.31 0.78
C GLN A 97 -30.29 -12.02 -0.54
N SER A 98 -31.31 -11.16 -0.54
CA SER A 98 -32.06 -10.76 -1.73
C SER A 98 -31.24 -9.95 -2.74
N GLU A 99 -30.19 -9.29 -2.29
CA GLU A 99 -29.26 -8.54 -3.16
C GLU A 99 -28.26 -9.51 -3.80
N ALA A 100 -27.80 -10.51 -3.03
CA ALA A 100 -26.84 -11.51 -3.49
C ALA A 100 -27.38 -12.46 -4.57
N THR A 101 -28.70 -12.64 -4.72
CA THR A 101 -29.25 -13.54 -5.75
C THR A 101 -28.98 -13.07 -7.18
N HIS A 102 -28.55 -11.83 -7.38
CA HIS A 102 -28.27 -11.24 -8.69
C HIS A 102 -26.80 -10.83 -8.85
N ILE A 103 -25.90 -11.36 -8.00
CA ILE A 103 -24.48 -11.03 -8.02
C ILE A 103 -23.72 -12.22 -8.61
N ASP A 104 -23.17 -12.02 -9.81
CA ASP A 104 -22.38 -13.03 -10.52
C ASP A 104 -20.96 -13.18 -9.92
N GLU A 105 -20.34 -12.06 -9.52
CA GLU A 105 -19.05 -12.02 -8.81
C GLU A 105 -19.16 -11.08 -7.60
N TYR A 106 -18.73 -11.55 -6.43
CA TYR A 106 -18.68 -10.76 -5.20
C TYR A 106 -17.22 -10.49 -4.78
N VAL A 107 -16.89 -9.22 -4.57
CA VAL A 107 -15.60 -8.79 -4.02
C VAL A 107 -15.82 -8.18 -2.64
N CYS A 108 -15.18 -8.72 -1.60
CA CYS A 108 -15.36 -8.22 -0.23
C CYS A 108 -14.76 -6.81 -0.06
N PRO A 109 -15.21 -6.02 0.94
CA PRO A 109 -14.75 -4.64 1.13
C PRO A 109 -13.22 -4.48 1.24
N GLN A 110 -12.54 -5.46 1.84
CA GLN A 110 -11.07 -5.46 1.95
C GLN A 110 -10.41 -5.68 0.58
N CYS A 111 -10.92 -6.61 -0.23
CA CYS A 111 -10.42 -6.84 -1.59
C CYS A 111 -10.72 -5.65 -2.49
N GLN A 112 -11.93 -5.07 -2.42
CA GLN A 112 -12.29 -3.88 -3.18
C GLN A 112 -11.38 -2.68 -2.84
N SER A 113 -11.14 -2.44 -1.55
CA SER A 113 -10.21 -1.38 -1.11
C SER A 113 -8.79 -1.62 -1.61
N THR A 114 -8.38 -2.88 -1.69
CA THR A 114 -7.06 -3.27 -2.21
C THR A 114 -7.00 -3.05 -3.72
N GLU A 115 -8.03 -3.42 -4.49
CA GLU A 115 -8.12 -3.16 -5.92
C GLU A 115 -8.12 -1.65 -6.22
N ASP A 116 -8.91 -0.87 -5.48
CA ASP A 116 -8.95 0.59 -5.57
C ASP A 116 -7.57 1.21 -5.29
N ALA A 117 -6.86 0.73 -4.28
CA ALA A 117 -5.50 1.16 -3.98
C ALA A 117 -4.50 0.70 -5.06
N MET A 118 -4.69 -0.50 -5.64
CA MET A 118 -3.85 -1.00 -6.71
C MET A 118 -4.00 -0.18 -8.00
N THR A 119 -5.15 0.45 -8.26
CA THR A 119 -5.35 1.32 -9.44
C THR A 119 -4.33 2.46 -9.55
N VAL A 120 -3.67 2.85 -8.45
CA VAL A 120 -2.63 3.88 -8.49
C VAL A 120 -1.20 3.32 -8.52
N LEU A 121 -1.01 2.09 -8.03
CA LEU A 121 0.31 1.47 -7.84
C LEU A 121 0.72 0.52 -8.97
N THR A 122 -0.25 -0.01 -9.73
CA THR A 122 0.03 -0.87 -10.88
C THR A 122 0.71 -0.11 -12.02
N PRO A 123 1.60 -0.76 -12.79
CA PRO A 123 2.23 -0.16 -13.96
C PRO A 123 1.21 0.43 -14.94
N LEU A 124 1.55 1.56 -15.56
CA LEU A 124 0.73 2.19 -16.59
C LEU A 124 0.82 1.40 -17.90
N THR A 125 -0.34 1.06 -18.46
CA THR A 125 -0.50 0.42 -19.78
C THR A 125 -0.62 1.47 -20.88
N ASP A 126 -0.49 1.10 -22.16
CA ASP A 126 -0.64 2.04 -23.27
C ASP A 126 -1.99 2.77 -23.29
N LYS A 127 -3.07 2.07 -22.94
CA LYS A 127 -4.40 2.66 -22.78
C LYS A 127 -4.42 3.71 -21.67
N ASP A 128 -3.68 3.48 -20.59
CA ASP A 128 -3.56 4.45 -19.49
C ASP A 128 -2.86 5.73 -19.97
N TYR A 129 -1.78 5.61 -20.74
CA TYR A 129 -1.07 6.76 -21.31
C TYR A 129 -1.96 7.59 -22.24
N GLU A 130 -2.80 6.94 -23.05
CA GLU A 130 -3.80 7.65 -23.86
C GLU A 130 -4.83 8.38 -23.01
N GLY A 131 -5.32 7.74 -21.94
CA GLY A 131 -6.26 8.35 -20.99
C GLY A 131 -5.65 9.55 -20.26
N LEU A 132 -4.41 9.42 -19.76
CA LEU A 132 -3.68 10.50 -19.12
C LEU A 132 -3.42 11.67 -20.06
N ARG A 133 -3.13 11.40 -21.34
CA ARG A 133 -2.97 12.46 -22.36
C ARG A 133 -4.28 13.22 -22.59
N ARG A 134 -5.43 12.53 -22.57
CA ARG A 134 -6.75 13.18 -22.68
C ARG A 134 -7.05 14.04 -21.45
N ILE A 135 -6.72 13.56 -20.25
CA ILE A 135 -6.86 14.36 -19.01
C ILE A 135 -6.00 15.62 -19.11
N LEU A 136 -4.72 15.47 -19.44
CA LEU A 136 -3.78 16.59 -19.51
C LEU A 136 -4.21 17.64 -20.52
N ARG A 137 -4.64 17.23 -21.72
CA ARG A 137 -5.22 18.14 -22.72
C ARG A 137 -6.47 18.87 -22.23
N SER A 138 -7.33 18.17 -21.48
CA SER A 138 -8.51 18.81 -20.91
C SER A 138 -8.17 19.85 -19.84
N LEU A 139 -7.06 19.66 -19.11
CA LEU A 139 -6.54 20.63 -18.16
C LEU A 139 -5.92 21.82 -18.90
N GLN A 140 -5.06 21.59 -19.89
CA GLN A 140 -4.45 22.63 -20.71
C GLN A 140 -5.50 23.53 -21.39
N ALA A 141 -6.63 22.96 -21.82
CA ALA A 141 -7.73 23.71 -22.42
C ALA A 141 -8.66 24.42 -21.40
N HIS A 142 -8.48 24.19 -20.09
CA HIS A 142 -9.36 24.75 -19.08
C HIS A 142 -9.08 26.25 -18.88
N LYS A 143 -10.15 27.05 -18.72
CA LYS A 143 -10.04 28.53 -18.59
C LYS A 143 -9.14 29.02 -17.45
N MET A 144 -8.97 28.23 -16.40
CA MET A 144 -8.12 28.55 -15.23
C MET A 144 -6.71 27.97 -15.33
N ALA A 145 -6.31 27.38 -16.47
CA ALA A 145 -5.03 26.72 -16.60
C ALA A 145 -3.87 27.64 -16.98
N TRP A 146 -4.17 28.88 -17.37
CA TRP A 146 -3.18 29.85 -17.87
C TRP A 146 -1.90 30.00 -17.01
N PRO A 147 -1.91 29.93 -15.66
CA PRO A 147 -0.66 30.06 -14.90
C PRO A 147 0.21 28.80 -14.90
N PHE A 148 -0.33 27.68 -15.37
CA PHE A 148 0.27 26.35 -15.22
C PHE A 148 0.67 25.74 -16.56
N LEU A 149 0.42 26.42 -17.68
CA LEU A 149 0.64 25.87 -19.02
C LEU A 149 2.13 25.60 -19.28
N GLU A 150 2.98 26.54 -18.87
CA GLU A 150 4.42 26.57 -19.14
C GLU A 150 5.19 26.80 -17.83
N PRO A 151 6.52 26.53 -17.78
CA PRO A 151 7.35 26.89 -16.65
C PRO A 151 7.28 28.40 -16.35
N VAL A 152 7.33 28.77 -15.07
CA VAL A 152 7.30 30.18 -14.64
C VAL A 152 8.51 30.94 -15.21
N ASP A 153 8.28 32.04 -15.91
CA ASP A 153 9.37 32.87 -16.43
C ASP A 153 10.09 33.60 -15.27
N PRO A 154 11.41 33.46 -15.10
CA PRO A 154 12.17 34.23 -14.10
C PRO A 154 12.05 35.75 -14.24
N ASN A 155 11.67 36.27 -15.41
CA ASN A 155 11.42 37.71 -15.58
C ASN A 155 10.11 38.16 -14.93
N ASP A 156 9.10 37.30 -14.90
CA ASP A 156 7.80 37.58 -14.27
C ASP A 156 7.85 37.39 -12.75
N ALA A 157 8.64 36.40 -12.29
CA ALA A 157 8.81 36.09 -10.87
C ALA A 157 10.30 35.79 -10.54
N PRO A 158 11.13 36.83 -10.32
CA PRO A 158 12.59 36.67 -10.16
C PRO A 158 13.06 35.81 -8.98
N ASP A 159 12.27 35.73 -7.91
CA ASP A 159 12.58 34.94 -6.71
C ASP A 159 11.94 33.54 -6.73
N TYR A 160 11.13 33.20 -7.73
CA TYR A 160 10.35 31.97 -7.78
C TYR A 160 11.21 30.72 -7.60
N TYR A 161 12.26 30.55 -8.40
CA TYR A 161 13.17 29.40 -8.30
C TYR A 161 14.11 29.46 -7.07
N GLY A 162 14.19 30.62 -6.42
CA GLY A 162 14.80 30.78 -5.10
C GLY A 162 13.94 30.18 -3.98
N VAL A 163 12.62 30.20 -4.15
CA VAL A 163 11.63 29.71 -3.19
C VAL A 163 11.19 28.27 -3.51
N ILE A 164 10.75 28.01 -4.74
CA ILE A 164 10.25 26.71 -5.23
C ILE A 164 11.42 25.86 -5.74
N LYS A 165 11.62 24.71 -5.10
CA LYS A 165 12.76 23.80 -5.40
C LYS A 165 12.44 22.71 -6.41
N GLU A 166 11.18 22.33 -6.51
CA GLU A 166 10.72 21.31 -7.47
C GLU A 166 9.60 21.92 -8.33
N PRO A 167 9.94 22.84 -9.26
CA PRO A 167 8.95 23.44 -10.15
C PRO A 167 8.32 22.37 -11.04
N MET A 168 7.04 22.54 -11.35
CA MET A 168 6.29 21.66 -12.24
C MET A 168 5.19 22.47 -12.95
N ASP A 169 4.89 22.09 -14.18
CA ASP A 169 3.91 22.73 -15.06
C ASP A 169 3.36 21.70 -16.07
N LEU A 170 2.28 22.06 -16.77
CA LEU A 170 1.56 21.13 -17.65
C LEU A 170 2.36 20.76 -18.91
N SER A 171 3.21 21.66 -19.44
CA SER A 171 4.09 21.35 -20.58
C SER A 171 5.16 20.33 -20.17
N THR A 172 5.80 20.51 -19.01
CA THR A 172 6.78 19.58 -18.45
C THR A 172 6.13 18.22 -18.20
N MET A 173 4.90 18.21 -17.67
CA MET A 173 4.15 16.97 -17.48
C MET A 173 3.81 16.28 -18.81
N GLU A 174 3.48 17.02 -19.87
CA GLU A 174 3.21 16.48 -21.21
C GLU A 174 4.45 15.80 -21.79
N ASP A 175 5.59 16.47 -21.67
CA ASP A 175 6.90 15.98 -22.05
C ASP A 175 7.26 14.68 -21.30
N LYS A 176 7.05 14.67 -19.98
CA LYS A 176 7.27 13.49 -19.14
C LYS A 176 6.38 12.32 -19.54
N LEU A 177 5.12 12.60 -19.86
CA LEU A 177 4.16 11.58 -20.31
C LEU A 177 4.53 11.02 -21.68
N GLN A 178 4.95 11.86 -22.63
CA GLN A 178 5.40 11.42 -23.96
C GLN A 178 6.65 10.54 -23.88
N LYS A 179 7.60 10.90 -23.02
CA LYS A 179 8.86 10.17 -22.81
C LYS A 179 8.72 8.97 -21.86
N ARG A 180 7.50 8.61 -21.44
CA ARG A 180 7.19 7.46 -20.55
C ARG A 180 7.92 7.52 -19.20
N TYR A 181 8.12 8.72 -18.64
CA TYR A 181 8.73 8.86 -17.31
C TYR A 181 7.85 8.34 -16.17
N TYR A 182 6.53 8.38 -16.35
CA TYR A 182 5.58 7.88 -15.35
C TYR A 182 5.38 6.37 -15.54
N ASN A 183 5.88 5.56 -14.63
CA ASN A 183 5.61 4.13 -14.59
C ASN A 183 4.30 3.82 -13.85
N LYS A 184 3.90 4.68 -12.91
CA LYS A 184 2.71 4.51 -12.06
C LYS A 184 1.85 5.76 -12.07
N LEU A 185 0.55 5.58 -11.88
CA LEU A 185 -0.40 6.70 -11.79
C LEU A 185 -0.06 7.63 -10.61
N THR A 186 0.45 7.10 -9.50
CA THR A 186 0.89 7.93 -8.36
C THR A 186 1.95 8.97 -8.74
N GLU A 187 2.83 8.67 -9.69
CA GLU A 187 3.91 9.58 -10.09
C GLU A 187 3.35 10.74 -10.92
N PHE A 188 2.40 10.47 -11.82
CA PHE A 188 1.68 11.51 -12.57
C PHE A 188 0.85 12.39 -11.61
N VAL A 189 0.15 11.79 -10.65
CA VAL A 189 -0.64 12.52 -9.65
C VAL A 189 0.27 13.38 -8.78
N ALA A 190 1.42 12.88 -8.36
CA ALA A 190 2.37 13.62 -7.53
C ALA A 190 2.84 14.90 -8.25
N ASP A 191 3.18 14.83 -9.54
CA ASP A 191 3.57 16.02 -10.29
C ASP A 191 2.41 16.98 -10.50
N MET A 192 1.19 16.49 -10.77
CA MET A 192 0.01 17.37 -10.86
C MET A 192 -0.25 18.10 -9.54
N THR A 193 -0.15 17.39 -8.41
CA THR A 193 -0.27 18.01 -7.07
C THR A 193 0.82 19.04 -6.83
N LYS A 194 2.06 18.81 -7.28
CA LYS A 194 3.14 19.82 -7.19
C LYS A 194 2.80 21.10 -7.94
N VAL A 195 2.16 21.03 -9.12
CA VAL A 195 1.70 22.24 -9.85
C VAL A 195 0.84 23.13 -8.95
N PHE A 196 -0.14 22.53 -8.26
CA PHE A 196 -1.08 23.26 -7.40
C PHE A 196 -0.45 23.68 -6.06
N ASP A 197 0.30 22.79 -5.42
CA ASP A 197 0.94 23.06 -4.13
C ASP A 197 2.01 24.14 -4.23
N ASN A 198 2.84 24.12 -5.28
CA ASN A 198 3.81 25.18 -5.52
C ASN A 198 3.12 26.53 -5.74
N CYS A 199 1.99 26.53 -6.46
CA CYS A 199 1.19 27.74 -6.65
C CYS A 199 0.64 28.27 -5.33
N ARG A 200 0.02 27.41 -4.51
CA ARG A 200 -0.53 27.78 -3.20
C ARG A 200 0.52 28.22 -2.20
N TYR A 201 1.72 27.64 -2.28
CA TYR A 201 2.82 27.98 -1.40
C TYR A 201 3.44 29.34 -1.74
N TYR A 202 3.63 29.62 -3.03
CA TYR A 202 4.25 30.87 -3.47
C TYR A 202 3.28 32.06 -3.43
N ASN A 203 2.00 31.85 -3.71
CA ASN A 203 1.03 32.93 -3.87
C ASN A 203 0.10 33.10 -2.65
N PRO A 204 -0.31 34.34 -2.31
CA PRO A 204 -1.35 34.59 -1.30
C PRO A 204 -2.68 33.90 -1.63
N ASN A 205 -3.44 33.52 -0.61
CA ASN A 205 -4.69 32.75 -0.77
C ASN A 205 -5.82 33.51 -1.48
N ASP A 206 -5.80 34.84 -1.46
CA ASP A 206 -6.74 35.72 -2.13
C ASP A 206 -6.30 36.09 -3.57
N SER A 207 -5.11 35.63 -4.00
CA SER A 207 -4.60 35.91 -5.34
C SER A 207 -5.35 35.12 -6.43
N PRO A 208 -5.44 35.66 -7.67
CA PRO A 208 -6.01 34.92 -8.79
C PRO A 208 -5.28 33.59 -9.09
N PHE A 209 -3.97 33.51 -8.86
CA PHE A 209 -3.16 32.31 -9.06
C PHE A 209 -3.59 31.18 -8.12
N PHE A 210 -3.74 31.49 -6.83
CA PHE A 210 -4.21 30.52 -5.83
C PHE A 210 -5.61 30.01 -6.17
N GLN A 211 -6.52 30.92 -6.54
CA GLN A 211 -7.88 30.55 -6.94
C GLN A 211 -7.90 29.68 -8.21
N CYS A 212 -6.99 29.93 -9.18
CA CYS A 212 -6.84 29.07 -10.34
C CYS A 212 -6.41 27.65 -9.96
N ALA A 213 -5.51 27.50 -8.99
CA ALA A 213 -5.07 26.19 -8.49
C ALA A 213 -6.23 25.41 -7.87
N GLU A 214 -7.03 26.04 -7.00
CA GLU A 214 -8.19 25.40 -6.36
C GLU A 214 -9.21 24.89 -7.39
N VAL A 215 -9.54 25.73 -8.39
CA VAL A 215 -10.52 25.37 -9.42
C VAL A 215 -9.99 24.26 -10.30
N LEU A 216 -8.73 24.33 -10.73
CA LEU A 216 -8.15 23.35 -11.63
C LEU A 216 -7.86 22.01 -10.94
N GLU A 217 -7.46 22.02 -9.66
CA GLU A 217 -7.30 20.81 -8.84
C GLU A 217 -8.63 20.08 -8.67
N SER A 218 -9.72 20.79 -8.35
CA SER A 218 -11.06 20.22 -8.26
C SER A 218 -11.49 19.57 -9.58
N PHE A 219 -11.25 20.25 -10.71
CA PHE A 219 -11.52 19.70 -12.04
C PHE A 219 -10.66 18.45 -12.34
N PHE A 220 -9.37 18.48 -11.98
CA PHE A 220 -8.48 17.33 -12.12
C PHE A 220 -8.97 16.12 -11.33
N VAL A 221 -9.35 16.30 -10.05
CA VAL A 221 -9.86 15.21 -9.19
C VAL A 221 -11.09 14.54 -9.81
N GLN A 222 -12.02 15.31 -10.38
CA GLN A 222 -13.19 14.76 -11.07
C GLN A 222 -12.80 13.92 -12.30
N LYS A 223 -11.86 14.40 -13.12
CA LYS A 223 -11.36 13.66 -14.29
C LYS A 223 -10.62 12.38 -13.87
N LEU A 224 -9.82 12.46 -12.81
CA LEU A 224 -9.04 11.33 -12.30
C LEU A 224 -9.95 10.23 -11.74
N LYS A 225 -11.07 10.57 -11.08
CA LYS A 225 -12.06 9.61 -10.61
C LYS A 225 -12.63 8.78 -11.77
N GLY A 226 -13.03 9.43 -12.87
CA GLY A 226 -13.52 8.75 -14.07
C GLY A 226 -12.46 7.86 -14.71
N PHE A 227 -11.20 8.29 -14.69
CA PHE A 227 -10.09 7.47 -15.20
C PHE A 227 -9.83 6.22 -14.36
N LYS A 228 -9.77 6.33 -13.02
CA LYS A 228 -9.59 5.16 -12.14
C LYS A 228 -10.73 4.15 -12.30
N ALA A 229 -11.97 4.62 -12.42
CA ALA A 229 -13.11 3.75 -12.68
C ALA A 229 -13.00 2.98 -14.02
N SER A 230 -12.30 3.55 -15.02
CA SER A 230 -12.04 2.88 -16.30
C SER A 230 -10.81 1.93 -16.30
N ARG A 231 -10.05 1.91 -15.19
CA ARG A 231 -8.90 1.01 -14.97
C ARG A 231 -9.25 -0.24 -14.16
N LEU A 232 -10.39 -0.23 -13.46
CA LEU A 232 -10.98 -1.42 -12.82
C LEU A 232 -11.54 -2.35 -13.88
#